data_AF-A0AAN9FXW3-F1
#
_entry.id   AF-A0AAN9FXW3-F1
#
_cell.length_a   1.000
_cell.length_b   1.000
_cell.length_c   1.000
_cell.angle_alpha   90.00
_cell.angle_beta   90.00
_cell.angle_gamma   90.00
#
_symmetry.space_group_name_H-M   'P 1'
#
loop_
_entity.id
_entity.type
_entity.pdbx_description
1 polymer ?
#
loop_
_entity_poly.entity_id
_entity_poly.type
_entity_poly.pdbx_seq_one_letter_code
_entity_poly.pdbx_strand_id
1 'polypeptide(L)'
;MAAPWPVVLLAKTENRRELKLGKEVSKDIEERGLDPFVFKLGGLNFLEISNTCLSSLADELGNLTNLSNLVLQGNALKTLPGSIGNLSKLKFLDISHNKLETLPAELSKLSELQTLNALMNELTDFPDVSGLKALHILNVSHNKLTALPQGISDEDLAHLSQIVANNNVITTVPDDLSNLPHLNTLNLANNQIAELPNELSDCTRLKELTLSGNKIKDRKLTKFAEQNSLKQVMLFLAAAKQKADASGDKKDKKAKPKKKKKGDKDVEEVAQNLMTVLRFPTADGLVVYVEPKVAAVRPYIVCCILRDLDFYQSNNMFKNFITRQTRLHEELCEKRQAATIATHDLDLVKGPLTYTSKPPGVIMITPLFKSKERSAAIFYNCMKQEAEALRREKKRSTVSGIYKYLDLLKDKAEFPCLVDVEGQAISLPPLTNSDKTKISKDTRSILVEVTSSVSLDVCKKVMDEVVKQSLEMGIGKPQDREDGDKEEATAEDEEVLFNSGKNRLVVQQVRVEDAEGGLKVLYPSRTDLGDDTYRVDRD
;
A
#
# COMPACT_ATOMS: atom_id res chain seq x y z
N MET A 1 9.61 4.79 51.60
CA MET A 1 9.01 4.92 50.26
C MET A 1 9.66 6.13 49.60
N ALA A 2 10.16 5.97 48.37
CA ALA A 2 10.62 7.11 47.58
C ALA A 2 9.43 8.07 47.36
N ALA A 3 9.70 9.38 47.33
CA ALA A 3 8.68 10.36 47.00
C ALA A 3 8.19 10.12 45.56
N PRO A 4 6.86 10.18 45.30
CA PRO A 4 6.31 10.02 43.97
C PRO A 4 6.86 11.09 43.03
N TRP A 5 7.00 10.73 41.76
CA TRP A 5 7.58 11.61 40.76
C TRP A 5 6.65 12.82 40.53
N PRO A 6 7.20 14.03 40.37
CA PRO A 6 6.40 15.24 40.16
C PRO A 6 5.38 15.11 39.02
N VAL A 7 5.75 14.42 37.93
CA VAL A 7 4.87 14.17 36.78
C VAL A 7 3.69 13.26 37.12
N VAL A 8 3.90 12.26 37.98
CA VAL A 8 2.87 11.31 38.43
C VAL A 8 1.91 12.00 39.41
N LEU A 9 2.46 12.82 40.31
CA LEU A 9 1.66 13.66 41.21
C LEU A 9 0.79 14.64 40.42
N LEU A 10 1.36 15.32 39.43
CA LEU A 10 0.62 16.25 38.58
C LEU A 10 -0.52 15.57 37.83
N ALA A 11 -0.25 14.37 37.27
CA ALA A 11 -1.28 13.57 36.61
C ALA A 11 -2.41 13.20 37.58
N LYS A 12 -2.09 12.90 38.84
CA LYS A 12 -3.11 12.63 39.87
C LYS A 12 -3.91 13.87 40.24
N THR A 13 -3.26 15.00 40.50
CA THR A 13 -3.91 16.24 40.95
C THR A 13 -4.82 16.83 39.88
N GLU A 14 -4.41 16.74 38.61
CA GLU A 14 -5.18 17.24 37.47
C GLU A 14 -6.15 16.19 36.88
N ASN A 15 -6.23 14.99 37.49
CA ASN A 15 -7.07 13.89 37.02
C ASN A 15 -6.88 13.57 35.52
N ARG A 16 -5.62 13.55 35.07
CA ARG A 16 -5.28 13.28 33.67
C ARG A 16 -5.65 11.84 33.29
N ARG A 17 -6.07 11.68 32.04
CA ARG A 17 -6.36 10.37 31.43
C ARG A 17 -5.18 9.76 30.68
N GLU A 18 -4.10 10.53 30.55
CA GLU A 18 -2.91 10.13 29.81
C GLU A 18 -1.66 10.40 30.64
N LEU A 19 -0.72 9.47 30.61
CA LEU A 19 0.60 9.61 31.20
C LEU A 19 1.66 9.12 30.22
N LYS A 20 2.65 9.98 29.95
CA LYS A 20 3.78 9.70 29.06
C LYS A 20 5.07 9.87 29.83
N LEU A 21 5.88 8.82 29.85
CA LEU A 21 7.16 8.72 30.52
C LEU A 21 8.21 8.32 29.46
N GLY A 22 9.04 9.28 29.06
CA GLY A 22 10.07 9.07 28.06
C GLY A 22 11.47 8.88 28.66
N LYS A 23 12.49 9.16 27.85
CA LYS A 23 13.90 9.04 28.22
C LYS A 23 14.29 9.89 29.43
N GLU A 24 13.58 10.99 29.69
CA GLU A 24 13.80 11.90 30.81
C GLU A 24 13.71 11.22 32.17
N VAL A 25 12.88 10.18 32.30
CA VAL A 25 12.76 9.41 33.54
C VAL A 25 13.66 8.18 33.57
N SER A 26 14.41 7.89 32.51
CA SER A 26 15.21 6.67 32.42
C SER A 26 16.25 6.58 33.53
N LYS A 27 16.88 7.70 33.89
CA LYS A 27 17.87 7.73 34.98
C LYS A 27 17.21 7.43 36.33
N ASP A 28 16.00 7.96 36.55
CA ASP A 28 15.23 7.67 37.75
C ASP A 28 14.81 6.20 37.81
N ILE A 29 14.42 5.59 36.68
CA ILE A 29 14.11 4.15 36.61
C ILE A 29 15.33 3.32 36.95
N GLU A 30 16.52 3.71 36.47
CA GLU A 30 17.78 3.02 36.75
C GLU A 30 18.14 3.08 38.24
N GLU A 31 17.98 4.24 38.88
CA GLU A 31 18.40 4.45 40.27
C GLU A 31 17.40 3.92 41.31
N ARG A 32 16.09 4.06 41.06
CA ARG A 32 15.04 3.79 42.05
C ARG A 32 13.88 2.92 41.54
N GLY A 33 13.92 2.47 40.28
CA GLY A 33 12.83 1.75 39.64
C GLY A 33 11.67 2.64 39.20
N LEU A 34 10.68 2.04 38.53
CA LEU A 34 9.46 2.74 38.13
C LEU A 34 8.65 3.16 39.36
N ASP A 35 8.14 4.39 39.35
CA ASP A 35 7.31 4.92 40.44
C ASP A 35 6.03 4.08 40.62
N PRO A 36 5.85 3.39 41.78
CA PRO A 36 4.67 2.57 42.03
C PRO A 36 3.36 3.37 42.06
N PHE A 37 3.41 4.70 42.24
CA PHE A 37 2.23 5.54 42.21
C PHE A 37 1.59 5.63 40.82
N VAL A 38 2.32 5.30 39.74
CA VAL A 38 1.76 5.18 38.38
C VAL A 38 0.57 4.22 38.39
N PHE A 39 0.69 3.09 39.07
CA PHE A 39 -0.34 2.05 39.15
C PHE A 39 -1.55 2.43 40.03
N LYS A 40 -1.48 3.55 40.76
CA LYS A 40 -2.59 4.09 41.56
C LYS A 40 -3.46 5.08 40.76
N LEU A 41 -3.10 5.35 39.50
CA LEU A 41 -3.84 6.24 38.61
C LEU A 41 -4.95 5.47 37.86
N GLY A 42 -5.92 4.91 38.59
CA GLY A 42 -6.99 4.09 37.99
C GLY A 42 -7.91 4.80 36.97
N GLY A 43 -7.73 6.11 36.79
CA GLY A 43 -8.41 6.89 35.76
C GLY A 43 -7.69 6.95 34.41
N LEU A 44 -6.50 6.37 34.26
CA LEU A 44 -5.74 6.41 33.02
C LEU A 44 -6.40 5.56 31.92
N ASN A 45 -6.45 6.14 30.73
CA ASN A 45 -6.80 5.47 29.47
C ASN A 45 -5.55 5.20 28.63
N PHE A 46 -4.54 6.07 28.73
CA PHE A 46 -3.29 5.96 27.96
C PHE A 46 -2.08 5.99 28.90
N LEU A 47 -1.22 4.97 28.79
CA LEU A 47 0.06 4.90 29.49
C LEU A 47 1.17 4.57 28.49
N GLU A 48 2.13 5.48 28.39
CA GLU A 48 3.34 5.30 27.58
C GLU A 48 4.56 5.37 28.48
N ILE A 49 5.39 4.33 28.44
CA ILE A 49 6.71 4.28 29.05
C ILE A 49 7.66 3.81 27.97
N SER A 50 8.33 4.74 27.27
CA SER A 50 9.08 4.42 26.06
C SER A 50 10.50 4.96 26.06
N ASN A 51 11.41 4.22 25.44
CA ASN A 51 12.84 4.56 25.33
C ASN A 51 13.53 4.75 26.69
N THR A 52 13.27 3.85 27.64
CA THR A 52 13.88 3.86 28.99
C THR A 52 14.65 2.56 29.26
N CYS A 53 15.22 2.41 30.47
CA CYS A 53 15.91 1.20 30.90
C CYS A 53 15.00 0.21 31.69
N LEU A 54 13.67 0.35 31.60
CA LEU A 54 12.74 -0.47 32.37
C LEU A 54 12.92 -1.98 32.09
N SER A 55 13.27 -2.75 33.11
CA SER A 55 13.56 -4.19 32.98
C SER A 55 12.43 -5.11 33.41
N SER A 56 11.50 -4.62 34.23
CA SER A 56 10.33 -5.35 34.71
C SER A 56 9.16 -4.41 34.98
N LEU A 57 7.94 -4.96 34.93
CA LEU A 57 6.72 -4.30 35.35
C LEU A 57 6.13 -5.03 36.55
N ALA A 58 5.56 -4.27 37.48
CA ALA A 58 4.97 -4.81 38.70
C ALA A 58 3.53 -5.31 38.43
N ASP A 59 3.08 -6.28 39.24
CA ASP A 59 1.75 -6.88 39.10
C ASP A 59 0.61 -5.85 39.29
N GLU A 60 0.88 -4.74 39.97
CA GLU A 60 -0.05 -3.63 40.13
C GLU A 60 -0.46 -2.96 38.81
N LEU A 61 0.19 -3.27 37.68
CA LEU A 61 -0.27 -2.88 36.34
C LEU A 61 -1.75 -3.21 36.12
N GLY A 62 -2.20 -4.37 36.61
CA GLY A 62 -3.59 -4.81 36.50
C GLY A 62 -4.61 -3.94 37.23
N ASN A 63 -4.19 -2.98 38.07
CA ASN A 63 -5.09 -2.02 38.72
C ASN A 63 -5.60 -0.94 37.75
N LEU A 64 -4.95 -0.76 36.59
CA LEU A 64 -5.31 0.25 35.59
C LEU A 64 -6.45 -0.24 34.68
N THR A 65 -7.56 -0.67 35.25
CA THR A 65 -8.67 -1.35 34.52
C THR A 65 -9.36 -0.50 33.45
N ASN A 66 -9.12 0.83 33.41
CA ASN A 66 -9.62 1.72 32.37
C ASN A 66 -8.67 1.92 31.18
N LEU A 67 -7.49 1.31 31.23
CA LEU A 67 -6.46 1.51 30.23
C LEU A 67 -6.90 0.94 28.88
N SER A 68 -6.94 1.80 27.86
CA SER A 68 -7.23 1.45 26.47
C SER A 68 -5.96 1.30 25.64
N ASN A 69 -4.88 2.01 26.00
CA ASN A 69 -3.64 2.06 25.25
C ASN A 69 -2.44 1.91 26.21
N LEU A 70 -1.62 0.89 25.96
CA LEU A 70 -0.39 0.65 26.69
C LEU A 70 0.79 0.59 25.71
N VAL A 71 1.73 1.51 25.86
CA VAL A 71 2.92 1.63 25.02
C VAL A 71 4.16 1.48 25.89
N LEU A 72 4.91 0.40 25.66
CA LEU A 72 6.10 -0.01 26.40
C LEU A 72 7.32 -0.15 25.48
N GLN A 73 7.32 0.57 24.36
CA GLN A 73 8.30 0.43 23.30
C GLN A 73 9.71 0.85 23.74
N GLY A 74 10.73 0.08 23.35
CA GLY A 74 12.13 0.52 23.50
C GLY A 74 12.61 0.50 24.95
N ASN A 75 12.22 -0.52 25.72
CA ASN A 75 12.73 -0.77 27.07
C ASN A 75 13.59 -2.05 27.11
N ALA A 76 13.87 -2.57 28.31
CA ALA A 76 14.65 -3.78 28.53
C ALA A 76 13.81 -4.89 29.19
N LEU A 77 12.49 -4.89 28.97
CA LEU A 77 11.57 -5.84 29.59
C LEU A 77 11.89 -7.27 29.15
N LYS A 78 11.98 -8.19 30.13
CA LYS A 78 12.19 -9.63 29.87
C LYS A 78 10.90 -10.45 29.91
N THR A 79 9.93 -10.02 30.70
CA THR A 79 8.60 -10.61 30.82
C THR A 79 7.56 -9.51 31.07
N LEU A 80 6.28 -9.83 30.88
CA LEU A 80 5.15 -9.02 31.35
C LEU A 80 4.48 -9.71 32.54
N PRO A 81 3.93 -8.95 33.50
CA PRO A 81 3.18 -9.54 34.60
C PRO A 81 1.89 -10.18 34.10
N GLY A 82 1.47 -11.31 34.70
CA GLY A 82 0.20 -11.98 34.36
C GLY A 82 -1.03 -11.11 34.61
N SER A 83 -0.90 -10.09 35.47
CA SER A 83 -1.94 -9.10 35.73
C SER A 83 -2.29 -8.23 34.51
N ILE A 84 -1.51 -8.28 33.42
CA ILE A 84 -1.86 -7.65 32.14
C ILE A 84 -3.25 -8.10 31.66
N GLY A 85 -3.65 -9.35 31.93
CA GLY A 85 -4.96 -9.88 31.57
C GLY A 85 -6.14 -9.23 32.30
N ASN A 86 -5.90 -8.41 33.32
CA ASN A 86 -6.96 -7.65 34.01
C ASN A 86 -7.35 -6.36 33.26
N LEU A 87 -6.59 -5.96 32.23
CA LEU A 87 -6.84 -4.76 31.45
C LEU A 87 -7.92 -4.99 30.38
N SER A 88 -9.14 -5.31 30.80
CA SER A 88 -10.23 -5.76 29.91
C SER A 88 -10.63 -4.77 28.81
N LYS A 89 -10.31 -3.48 28.97
CA LYS A 89 -10.60 -2.42 27.98
C LYS A 89 -9.43 -2.10 27.04
N LEU A 90 -8.33 -2.86 27.13
CA LEU A 90 -7.12 -2.59 26.36
C LEU A 90 -7.35 -2.90 24.88
N LYS A 91 -7.18 -1.89 24.03
CA LYS A 91 -7.36 -1.97 22.57
C LYS A 91 -6.02 -1.97 21.83
N PHE A 92 -5.01 -1.33 22.39
CA PHE A 92 -3.69 -1.21 21.78
C PHE A 92 -2.60 -1.57 22.78
N LEU A 93 -1.77 -2.55 22.42
CA LEU A 93 -0.59 -2.95 23.19
C LEU A 93 0.64 -2.93 22.30
N ASP A 94 1.58 -2.04 22.61
CA ASP A 94 2.91 -2.02 21.99
C ASP A 94 3.97 -2.36 23.02
N ILE A 95 4.65 -3.48 22.79
CA ILE A 95 5.75 -4.01 23.59
C ILE A 95 6.99 -4.21 22.72
N SER A 96 7.07 -3.50 21.60
CA SER A 96 8.14 -3.64 20.62
C SER A 96 9.49 -3.13 21.14
N HIS A 97 10.58 -3.60 20.55
CA HIS A 97 11.95 -3.22 20.94
C HIS A 97 12.24 -3.46 22.42
N ASN A 98 11.91 -4.65 22.92
CA ASN A 98 12.24 -5.11 24.27
C ASN A 98 13.12 -6.37 24.20
N LYS A 99 13.28 -7.07 25.32
CA LYS A 99 14.02 -8.34 25.43
C LYS A 99 13.10 -9.47 25.91
N LEU A 100 11.83 -9.43 25.50
CA LEU A 100 10.83 -10.39 25.97
C LEU A 100 11.16 -11.77 25.43
N GLU A 101 11.31 -12.74 26.32
CA GLU A 101 11.55 -14.14 25.97
C GLU A 101 10.24 -14.95 25.91
N THR A 102 9.26 -14.56 26.73
CA THR A 102 7.90 -15.12 26.78
C THR A 102 6.86 -14.04 27.09
N LEU A 103 5.59 -14.33 26.82
CA LEU A 103 4.45 -13.53 27.24
C LEU A 103 3.54 -14.37 28.16
N PRO A 104 2.85 -13.75 29.14
CA PRO A 104 1.95 -14.46 30.04
C PRO A 104 0.73 -15.04 29.30
N ALA A 105 0.25 -16.20 29.72
CA ALA A 105 -0.93 -16.86 29.14
C ALA A 105 -2.20 -16.01 29.32
N GLU A 106 -2.24 -15.18 30.37
CA GLU A 106 -3.32 -14.24 30.66
C GLU A 106 -3.53 -13.18 29.58
N LEU A 107 -2.58 -13.02 28.63
CA LEU A 107 -2.76 -12.13 27.48
C LEU A 107 -4.02 -12.48 26.68
N SER A 108 -4.36 -13.77 26.59
CA SER A 108 -5.59 -14.28 25.96
C SER A 108 -6.88 -13.70 26.54
N LYS A 109 -6.88 -13.14 27.76
CA LYS A 109 -8.06 -12.54 28.39
C LYS A 109 -8.43 -11.17 27.80
N LEU A 110 -7.56 -10.58 26.98
CA LEU A 110 -7.75 -9.24 26.41
C LEU A 110 -8.67 -9.27 25.19
N SER A 111 -9.95 -9.53 25.41
CA SER A 111 -10.93 -9.71 24.32
C SER A 111 -11.18 -8.44 23.48
N GLU A 112 -10.90 -7.25 24.01
CA GLU A 112 -11.03 -5.97 23.29
C GLU A 112 -9.75 -5.56 22.54
N LEU A 113 -8.67 -6.34 22.61
CA LEU A 113 -7.38 -5.98 22.01
C LEU A 113 -7.46 -6.01 20.49
N GLN A 114 -7.20 -4.86 19.86
CA GLN A 114 -7.27 -4.68 18.41
C GLN A 114 -5.91 -4.73 17.73
N THR A 115 -4.86 -4.28 18.43
CA THR A 115 -3.49 -4.30 17.90
C THR A 115 -2.51 -4.77 18.95
N LEU A 116 -1.73 -5.78 18.59
CA LEU A 116 -0.64 -6.30 19.39
C LEU A 116 0.67 -6.19 18.60
N ASN A 117 1.55 -5.30 19.06
CA ASN A 117 2.88 -5.10 18.48
C ASN A 117 3.97 -5.63 19.42
N ALA A 118 4.55 -6.77 19.08
CA ALA A 118 5.67 -7.42 19.74
C ALA A 118 6.94 -7.48 18.87
N LEU A 119 7.03 -6.59 17.88
CA LEU A 119 8.19 -6.42 16.99
C LEU A 119 9.50 -6.33 17.77
N MET A 120 10.56 -6.97 17.26
CA MET A 120 11.93 -6.86 17.81
C MET A 120 11.98 -7.21 19.31
N ASN A 121 11.74 -8.48 19.61
CA ASN A 121 11.92 -9.08 20.92
C ASN A 121 12.75 -10.38 20.77
N GLU A 122 12.81 -11.19 21.82
CA GLU A 122 13.53 -12.45 21.84
C GLU A 122 12.59 -13.66 22.00
N LEU A 123 11.31 -13.51 21.62
CA LEU A 123 10.26 -14.50 21.86
C LEU A 123 10.58 -15.81 21.14
N THR A 124 10.69 -16.90 21.89
CA THR A 124 10.83 -18.25 21.34
C THR A 124 9.50 -18.98 21.22
N ASP A 125 8.50 -18.53 22.00
CA ASP A 125 7.14 -19.04 22.00
C ASP A 125 6.13 -17.88 22.18
N PHE A 126 4.86 -18.12 21.89
CA PHE A 126 3.79 -17.14 21.99
C PHE A 126 2.55 -17.77 22.65
N PRO A 127 1.87 -17.09 23.58
CA PRO A 127 0.66 -17.61 24.22
C PRO A 127 -0.47 -17.81 23.20
N ASP A 128 -1.46 -18.62 23.55
CA ASP A 128 -2.66 -18.79 22.74
C ASP A 128 -3.36 -17.44 22.49
N VAL A 129 -3.67 -17.16 21.22
CA VAL A 129 -4.32 -15.93 20.78
C VAL A 129 -5.81 -16.08 20.51
N SER A 130 -6.38 -17.27 20.64
CA SER A 130 -7.82 -17.54 20.40
C SER A 130 -8.76 -16.61 21.21
N GLY A 131 -8.36 -16.21 22.41
CA GLY A 131 -9.12 -15.28 23.26
C GLY A 131 -9.11 -13.81 22.82
N LEU A 132 -8.24 -13.42 21.87
CA LEU A 132 -8.10 -12.05 21.37
C LEU A 132 -9.13 -11.72 20.29
N LYS A 133 -10.42 -11.90 20.58
CA LYS A 133 -11.51 -11.86 19.58
C LYS A 133 -11.60 -10.58 18.76
N ALA A 134 -11.20 -9.44 19.32
CA ALA A 134 -11.19 -8.15 18.61
C ALA A 134 -9.88 -7.86 17.85
N LEU A 135 -8.94 -8.80 17.76
CA LEU A 135 -7.61 -8.54 17.19
C LEU A 135 -7.67 -8.33 15.69
N HIS A 136 -7.14 -7.19 15.22
CA HIS A 136 -7.07 -6.84 13.81
C HIS A 136 -5.65 -7.02 13.25
N ILE A 137 -4.65 -6.70 14.08
CA ILE A 137 -3.24 -6.65 13.68
C ILE A 137 -2.39 -7.36 14.74
N LEU A 138 -1.65 -8.37 14.29
CA LEU A 138 -0.62 -9.03 15.06
C LEU A 138 0.74 -8.82 14.40
N ASN A 139 1.66 -8.15 15.09
CA ASN A 139 3.05 -8.03 14.67
C ASN A 139 3.99 -8.71 15.66
N VAL A 140 4.57 -9.82 15.24
CA VAL A 140 5.57 -10.61 15.99
C VAL A 140 6.89 -10.71 15.21
N SER A 141 7.13 -9.80 14.27
CA SER A 141 8.34 -9.81 13.45
C SER A 141 9.62 -9.57 14.25
N HIS A 142 10.76 -10.04 13.73
CA HIS A 142 12.06 -9.96 14.41
C HIS A 142 12.05 -10.59 15.80
N ASN A 143 11.65 -11.87 15.87
CA ASN A 143 11.69 -12.69 17.07
C ASN A 143 12.40 -14.04 16.77
N LYS A 144 12.25 -15.03 17.64
CA LYS A 144 12.83 -16.38 17.51
C LYS A 144 11.74 -17.46 17.47
N LEU A 145 10.54 -17.12 16.99
CA LEU A 145 9.39 -18.04 16.94
C LEU A 145 9.61 -19.15 15.91
N THR A 146 9.31 -20.40 16.29
CA THR A 146 9.43 -21.59 15.44
C THR A 146 8.14 -21.95 14.70
N ALA A 147 7.01 -21.40 15.15
CA ALA A 147 5.68 -21.50 14.56
C ALA A 147 4.91 -20.18 14.75
N LEU A 148 3.83 -19.99 14.00
CA LEU A 148 2.85 -18.96 14.34
C LEU A 148 2.15 -19.32 15.67
N PRO A 149 1.61 -18.34 16.41
CA PRO A 149 0.96 -18.58 17.68
C PRO A 149 -0.17 -19.61 17.61
N GLN A 150 -0.34 -20.38 18.68
CA GLN A 150 -1.51 -21.24 18.81
C GLN A 150 -2.81 -20.40 18.78
N GLY A 151 -3.85 -20.93 18.15
CA GLY A 151 -5.14 -20.22 18.02
C GLY A 151 -5.14 -19.11 16.96
N ILE A 152 -4.05 -18.91 16.22
CA ILE A 152 -3.99 -17.87 15.16
C ILE A 152 -5.00 -18.09 14.03
N SER A 153 -5.43 -19.34 13.81
CA SER A 153 -6.41 -19.75 12.81
C SER A 153 -7.81 -19.99 13.40
N ASP A 154 -8.05 -19.57 14.64
CA ASP A 154 -9.34 -19.75 15.31
C ASP A 154 -10.43 -18.92 14.60
N GLU A 155 -11.61 -19.52 14.41
CA GLU A 155 -12.76 -18.87 13.76
C GLU A 155 -13.26 -17.65 14.54
N ASP A 156 -13.04 -17.60 15.86
CA ASP A 156 -13.40 -16.45 16.71
C ASP A 156 -12.50 -15.23 16.46
N LEU A 157 -11.36 -15.37 15.77
CA LEU A 157 -10.51 -14.25 15.33
C LEU A 157 -11.05 -13.61 14.05
N ALA A 158 -12.36 -13.34 14.03
CA ALA A 158 -13.08 -12.83 12.87
C ALA A 158 -12.52 -11.50 12.36
N HIS A 159 -11.89 -10.69 13.20
CA HIS A 159 -11.35 -9.38 12.82
C HIS A 159 -9.89 -9.41 12.36
N LEU A 160 -9.19 -10.55 12.49
CA LEU A 160 -7.76 -10.62 12.23
C LEU A 160 -7.49 -10.46 10.74
N SER A 161 -6.81 -9.37 10.42
CA SER A 161 -6.62 -8.92 9.04
C SER A 161 -5.16 -8.86 8.61
N GLN A 162 -4.24 -8.70 9.57
CA GLN A 162 -2.81 -8.60 9.31
C GLN A 162 -2.01 -9.45 10.28
N ILE A 163 -1.22 -10.37 9.74
CA ILE A 163 -0.23 -11.17 10.47
C ILE A 163 1.15 -10.81 9.92
N VAL A 164 1.97 -10.18 10.74
CA VAL A 164 3.34 -9.77 10.40
C VAL A 164 4.31 -10.54 11.28
N ALA A 165 4.95 -11.56 10.71
CA ALA A 165 5.83 -12.49 11.43
C ALA A 165 7.17 -12.72 10.68
N ASN A 166 7.62 -11.76 9.88
CA ASN A 166 8.89 -11.82 9.18
C ASN A 166 10.11 -11.79 10.12
N ASN A 167 11.25 -12.30 9.65
CA ASN A 167 12.49 -12.40 10.44
C ASN A 167 12.29 -13.19 11.73
N ASN A 168 11.76 -14.41 11.61
CA ASN A 168 11.64 -15.39 12.68
C ASN A 168 12.33 -16.71 12.24
N VAL A 169 12.08 -17.81 12.95
CA VAL A 169 12.53 -19.15 12.57
C VAL A 169 11.34 -20.09 12.30
N ILE A 170 10.23 -19.53 11.80
CA ILE A 170 8.98 -20.27 11.54
C ILE A 170 9.23 -21.34 10.49
N THR A 171 8.83 -22.57 10.79
CA THR A 171 9.09 -23.75 9.93
C THR A 171 7.86 -24.20 9.14
N THR A 172 6.67 -23.97 9.68
CA THR A 172 5.39 -24.39 9.10
C THR A 172 4.37 -23.27 9.16
N VAL A 173 3.39 -23.35 8.27
CA VAL A 173 2.22 -22.46 8.21
C VAL A 173 0.99 -23.34 8.41
N PRO A 174 0.06 -23.01 9.33
CA PRO A 174 -1.16 -23.79 9.54
C PRO A 174 -2.01 -23.85 8.26
N ASP A 175 -2.55 -25.03 7.95
CA ASP A 175 -3.49 -25.28 6.86
C ASP A 175 -4.81 -24.52 7.06
N ASP A 176 -5.25 -24.41 8.30
CA ASP A 176 -6.50 -23.74 8.68
C ASP A 176 -6.44 -22.20 8.65
N LEU A 177 -5.34 -21.57 8.19
CA LEU A 177 -5.28 -20.10 8.06
C LEU A 177 -6.34 -19.53 7.10
N SER A 178 -6.88 -20.36 6.22
CA SER A 178 -8.00 -20.02 5.33
C SER A 178 -9.31 -19.75 6.07
N ASN A 179 -9.44 -20.20 7.32
CA ASN A 179 -10.62 -19.94 8.15
C ASN A 179 -10.76 -18.46 8.55
N LEU A 180 -9.68 -17.67 8.49
CA LEU A 180 -9.70 -16.26 8.87
C LEU A 180 -10.42 -15.41 7.80
N PRO A 181 -11.63 -14.88 8.10
CA PRO A 181 -12.48 -14.30 7.06
C PRO A 181 -11.97 -12.95 6.53
N HIS A 182 -11.11 -12.26 7.28
CA HIS A 182 -10.63 -10.91 6.94
C HIS A 182 -9.11 -10.84 6.72
N LEU A 183 -8.39 -11.97 6.71
CA LEU A 183 -6.94 -11.98 6.53
C LEU A 183 -6.57 -11.42 5.15
N ASN A 184 -5.95 -10.24 5.14
CA ASN A 184 -5.54 -9.54 3.92
C ASN A 184 -4.03 -9.41 3.77
N THR A 185 -3.27 -9.47 4.86
CA THR A 185 -1.81 -9.34 4.85
C THR A 185 -1.19 -10.46 5.65
N LEU A 186 -0.35 -11.27 4.99
CA LEU A 186 0.45 -12.30 5.62
C LEU A 186 1.92 -12.09 5.25
N ASN A 187 2.71 -11.58 6.18
CA ASN A 187 4.14 -11.38 5.98
C ASN A 187 4.95 -12.43 6.76
N LEU A 188 5.53 -13.36 6.03
CA LEU A 188 6.34 -14.47 6.53
C LEU A 188 7.76 -14.44 5.95
N ALA A 189 8.23 -13.30 5.43
CA ALA A 189 9.57 -13.16 4.87
C ALA A 189 10.67 -13.55 5.87
N ASN A 190 11.79 -14.07 5.35
CA ASN A 190 12.98 -14.43 6.14
C ASN A 190 12.65 -15.35 7.32
N ASN A 191 12.06 -16.51 7.01
CA ASN A 191 11.76 -17.59 7.94
C ASN A 191 12.40 -18.91 7.44
N GLN A 192 12.03 -20.04 8.02
CA GLN A 192 12.53 -21.37 7.66
C GLN A 192 11.44 -22.25 7.02
N ILE A 193 10.44 -21.64 6.38
CA ILE A 193 9.29 -22.35 5.80
C ILE A 193 9.78 -23.18 4.61
N ALA A 194 9.52 -24.48 4.66
CA ALA A 194 9.91 -25.42 3.62
C ALA A 194 8.79 -25.71 2.61
N GLU A 195 7.55 -25.68 3.07
CA GLU A 195 6.34 -26.00 2.31
C GLU A 195 5.22 -25.06 2.77
N LEU A 196 4.26 -24.80 1.88
CA LEU A 196 3.05 -24.04 2.19
C LEU A 196 1.84 -24.96 2.09
N PRO A 197 0.84 -24.82 2.97
CA PRO A 197 -0.40 -25.56 2.85
C PRO A 197 -1.13 -25.15 1.57
N ASN A 198 -1.78 -26.11 0.92
CA ASN A 198 -2.53 -25.86 -0.31
C ASN A 198 -3.78 -25.04 -0.03
N GLU A 199 -4.33 -25.19 1.18
CA GLU A 199 -5.48 -24.51 1.77
C GLU A 199 -5.26 -23.00 1.86
N LEU A 200 -4.01 -22.53 1.88
CA LEU A 200 -3.70 -21.10 1.79
C LEU A 200 -4.24 -20.47 0.49
N SER A 201 -4.47 -21.27 -0.56
CA SER A 201 -5.13 -20.80 -1.79
C SER A 201 -6.60 -20.41 -1.60
N ASP A 202 -7.25 -20.86 -0.52
CA ASP A 202 -8.63 -20.51 -0.18
C ASP A 202 -8.74 -19.21 0.64
N CYS A 203 -7.61 -18.59 1.03
CA CYS A 203 -7.61 -17.26 1.63
C CYS A 203 -8.03 -16.19 0.60
N THR A 204 -9.34 -16.09 0.33
CA THR A 204 -9.90 -15.25 -0.74
C THR A 204 -9.67 -13.75 -0.53
N ARG A 205 -9.55 -13.30 0.73
CA ARG A 205 -9.31 -11.89 1.07
C ARG A 205 -7.82 -11.52 1.16
N LEU A 206 -6.91 -12.47 0.97
CA LEU A 206 -5.46 -12.24 1.03
C LEU A 206 -5.02 -11.35 -0.14
N LYS A 207 -4.49 -10.16 0.18
CA LYS A 207 -4.04 -9.13 -0.78
C LYS A 207 -2.53 -9.01 -0.84
N GLU A 208 -1.86 -9.34 0.26
CA GLU A 208 -0.41 -9.31 0.36
C GLU A 208 0.09 -10.59 1.03
N LEU A 209 0.98 -11.30 0.33
CA LEU A 209 1.68 -12.46 0.83
C LEU A 209 3.17 -12.30 0.54
N THR A 210 3.96 -12.13 1.60
CA THR A 210 5.42 -11.99 1.47
C THR A 210 6.09 -13.23 2.02
N LEU A 211 6.83 -13.94 1.18
CA LEU A 211 7.46 -15.22 1.47
C LEU A 211 8.97 -15.24 1.14
N SER A 212 9.52 -14.14 0.65
CA SER A 212 10.93 -14.02 0.28
C SER A 212 11.86 -14.43 1.42
N GLY A 213 12.96 -15.11 1.13
CA GLY A 213 13.95 -15.51 2.14
C GLY A 213 13.58 -16.74 2.98
N ASN A 214 12.64 -17.57 2.50
CA ASN A 214 12.33 -18.89 3.06
C ASN A 214 13.06 -20.02 2.33
N LYS A 215 13.07 -21.23 2.93
CA LYS A 215 13.71 -22.44 2.39
C LYS A 215 12.73 -23.33 1.62
N ILE A 216 11.89 -22.73 0.76
CA ILE A 216 10.84 -23.43 0.03
C ILE A 216 11.44 -24.50 -0.89
N LYS A 217 11.00 -25.76 -0.76
CA LYS A 217 11.54 -26.90 -1.52
C LYS A 217 11.20 -26.85 -3.01
N ASP A 218 9.98 -26.42 -3.37
CA ASP A 218 9.55 -26.34 -4.77
C ASP A 218 10.16 -25.13 -5.47
N ARG A 219 11.01 -25.39 -6.48
CA ARG A 219 11.75 -24.36 -7.22
C ARG A 219 10.87 -23.34 -7.92
N LYS A 220 9.66 -23.69 -8.36
CA LYS A 220 8.74 -22.72 -8.99
C LYS A 220 8.13 -21.83 -7.93
N LEU A 221 7.66 -22.42 -6.84
CA LEU A 221 7.12 -21.68 -5.70
C LEU A 221 8.16 -20.76 -5.08
N THR A 222 9.43 -21.17 -4.99
CA THR A 222 10.54 -20.29 -4.56
C THR A 222 10.65 -19.05 -5.43
N LYS A 223 10.60 -19.18 -6.76
CA LYS A 223 10.66 -18.03 -7.68
C LYS A 223 9.49 -17.08 -7.50
N PHE A 224 8.27 -17.62 -7.33
CA PHE A 224 7.08 -16.80 -7.11
C PHE A 224 7.15 -16.06 -5.77
N ALA A 225 7.68 -16.71 -4.73
CA ALA A 225 7.93 -16.12 -3.42
C ALA A 225 9.02 -15.02 -3.49
N GLU A 226 10.10 -15.21 -4.24
CA GLU A 226 11.15 -14.19 -4.44
C GLU A 226 10.65 -12.96 -5.21
N GLN A 227 9.70 -13.16 -6.13
CA GLN A 227 9.06 -12.09 -6.89
C GLN A 227 7.90 -11.42 -6.16
N ASN A 228 7.57 -11.87 -4.94
CA ASN A 228 6.40 -11.44 -4.17
C ASN A 228 5.10 -11.46 -4.99
N SER A 229 4.96 -12.49 -5.83
CA SER A 229 3.85 -12.63 -6.78
C SER A 229 2.72 -13.45 -6.15
N LEU A 230 1.85 -12.79 -5.38
CA LEU A 230 0.70 -13.41 -4.72
C LEU A 230 -0.12 -14.27 -5.70
N LYS A 231 -0.50 -13.71 -6.85
CA LYS A 231 -1.33 -14.41 -7.85
C LYS A 231 -0.70 -15.73 -8.30
N GLN A 232 0.60 -15.76 -8.55
CA GLN A 232 1.28 -16.97 -9.00
C GLN A 232 1.41 -18.01 -7.89
N VAL A 233 1.67 -17.57 -6.66
CA VAL A 233 1.67 -18.44 -5.47
C VAL A 233 0.29 -19.08 -5.28
N MET A 234 -0.78 -18.27 -5.28
CA MET A 234 -2.16 -18.76 -5.10
C MET A 234 -2.58 -19.74 -6.20
N LEU A 235 -2.30 -19.43 -7.47
CA LEU A 235 -2.59 -20.33 -8.59
C LEU A 235 -1.80 -21.65 -8.51
N PHE A 236 -0.55 -21.60 -8.06
CA PHE A 236 0.27 -22.79 -7.87
C PHE A 236 -0.31 -23.70 -6.79
N LEU A 237 -0.68 -23.12 -5.63
CA LEU A 237 -1.28 -23.85 -4.51
C LEU A 237 -2.67 -24.40 -4.86
N ALA A 238 -3.52 -23.63 -5.53
CA ALA A 238 -4.83 -24.09 -5.99
C ALA A 238 -4.73 -25.28 -6.96
N ALA A 239 -3.78 -25.23 -7.90
CA ALA A 239 -3.54 -26.34 -8.84
C ALA A 239 -2.97 -27.59 -8.13
N ALA A 240 -2.19 -27.40 -7.06
CA ALA A 240 -1.70 -28.49 -6.22
C ALA A 240 -2.85 -29.12 -5.40
N LYS A 241 -3.73 -28.29 -4.84
CA LYS A 241 -4.95 -28.71 -4.12
C LYS A 241 -5.86 -29.59 -4.98
N GLN A 242 -6.22 -29.13 -6.18
CA GLN A 242 -7.07 -29.88 -7.11
C GLN A 242 -6.47 -31.25 -7.52
N LYS A 243 -5.14 -31.34 -7.62
CA LYS A 243 -4.45 -32.61 -7.89
C LYS A 243 -4.47 -33.54 -6.69
N ALA A 244 -4.30 -33.01 -5.48
CA ALA A 244 -4.41 -33.77 -4.24
C ALA A 244 -5.84 -34.35 -4.11
N ASP A 245 -6.86 -33.52 -4.30
CA ASP A 245 -8.28 -33.93 -4.25
C ASP A 245 -8.62 -35.00 -5.30
N ALA A 246 -8.17 -34.81 -6.55
CA ALA A 246 -8.36 -35.78 -7.63
C ALA A 246 -7.61 -37.11 -7.42
N SER A 247 -6.58 -37.11 -6.56
CA SER A 247 -5.82 -38.31 -6.19
C SER A 247 -6.36 -39.00 -4.94
N GLY A 248 -7.06 -38.27 -4.07
CA GLY A 248 -7.74 -38.77 -2.88
C GLY A 248 -8.99 -39.61 -3.19
N ASP A 249 -9.63 -39.38 -4.34
CA ASP A 249 -10.91 -40.01 -4.71
C ASP A 249 -10.78 -41.38 -5.40
N LYS A 250 -9.59 -42.01 -5.38
CA LYS A 250 -9.33 -43.34 -6.00
C LYS A 250 -9.44 -44.53 -5.04
N LYS A 251 -10.10 -44.36 -3.90
CA LYS A 251 -10.54 -45.47 -3.03
C LYS A 251 -12.00 -45.30 -2.62
N ASP A 252 -12.93 -45.31 -3.57
CA ASP A 252 -14.12 -46.15 -3.47
C ASP A 252 -15.05 -46.00 -4.68
N LYS A 253 -15.68 -47.12 -5.04
CA LYS A 253 -16.78 -47.32 -6.02
C LYS A 253 -16.40 -47.67 -7.47
N LYS A 254 -16.36 -48.98 -7.68
CA LYS A 254 -16.78 -49.65 -8.93
C LYS A 254 -18.23 -49.25 -9.27
N ALA A 255 -18.45 -48.55 -10.38
CA ALA A 255 -19.65 -48.70 -11.21
C ALA A 255 -19.37 -48.22 -12.65
N LYS A 256 -19.74 -49.04 -13.63
CA LYS A 256 -19.53 -48.83 -15.09
C LYS A 256 -20.29 -47.59 -15.61
N PRO A 257 -19.77 -46.84 -16.60
CA PRO A 257 -20.58 -45.86 -17.31
C PRO A 257 -21.31 -46.52 -18.50
N LYS A 258 -22.62 -46.24 -18.63
CA LYS A 258 -23.39 -46.43 -19.87
C LYS A 258 -23.35 -45.14 -20.69
N LYS A 259 -23.06 -45.27 -21.98
CA LYS A 259 -23.10 -44.22 -23.01
C LYS A 259 -24.45 -43.48 -23.04
N LYS A 260 -24.41 -42.15 -23.19
CA LYS A 260 -25.26 -41.42 -24.14
C LYS A 260 -24.50 -40.24 -24.72
N LYS A 261 -24.89 -39.89 -25.94
CA LYS A 261 -24.20 -39.08 -26.94
C LYS A 261 -24.97 -37.76 -27.10
N LYS A 262 -24.23 -36.70 -27.48
CA LYS A 262 -24.60 -35.59 -28.38
C LYS A 262 -25.05 -34.25 -27.74
N GLY A 263 -24.22 -33.24 -27.99
CA GLY A 263 -24.59 -31.83 -28.27
C GLY A 263 -24.92 -30.96 -27.07
N ASP A 264 -24.09 -29.98 -26.74
CA ASP A 264 -24.18 -28.68 -27.39
C ASP A 264 -22.82 -27.95 -27.37
N LYS A 265 -22.62 -27.06 -28.34
CA LYS A 265 -21.50 -26.13 -28.38
C LYS A 265 -21.89 -24.92 -27.55
N ASP A 266 -21.46 -24.87 -26.30
CA ASP A 266 -21.25 -23.58 -25.63
C ASP A 266 -19.76 -23.50 -25.31
N VAL A 267 -19.08 -22.63 -26.06
CA VAL A 267 -17.78 -22.12 -25.66
C VAL A 267 -18.06 -21.33 -24.39
N GLU A 268 -17.70 -21.87 -23.22
CA GLU A 268 -17.60 -21.06 -22.00
C GLU A 268 -16.62 -19.92 -22.31
N GLU A 269 -17.18 -18.75 -22.60
CA GLU A 269 -16.46 -17.53 -22.85
C GLU A 269 -15.76 -17.18 -21.53
N VAL A 270 -14.46 -17.47 -21.44
CA VAL A 270 -13.61 -17.10 -20.30
C VAL A 270 -13.80 -15.60 -20.07
N ALA A 271 -14.40 -15.22 -18.94
CA ALA A 271 -14.62 -13.82 -18.60
C ALA A 271 -13.26 -13.10 -18.50
N GLN A 272 -13.03 -12.14 -19.40
CA GLN A 272 -11.83 -11.31 -19.45
C GLN A 272 -12.14 -9.91 -18.92
N ASN A 273 -11.15 -9.26 -18.29
CA ASN A 273 -11.21 -7.83 -17.97
C ASN A 273 -11.51 -7.02 -19.24
N LEU A 274 -12.29 -5.95 -19.10
CA LEU A 274 -12.78 -5.19 -20.25
C LEU A 274 -12.33 -3.73 -20.14
N MET A 275 -11.74 -3.22 -21.21
CA MET A 275 -11.36 -1.82 -21.32
C MET A 275 -12.20 -1.19 -22.42
N THR A 276 -12.91 -0.12 -22.10
CA THR A 276 -13.68 0.65 -23.09
C THR A 276 -12.87 1.88 -23.46
N VAL A 277 -12.48 1.99 -24.73
CA VAL A 277 -11.80 3.16 -25.27
C VAL A 277 -12.82 4.08 -25.92
N LEU A 278 -13.06 5.23 -25.31
CA LEU A 278 -13.90 6.27 -25.89
C LEU A 278 -13.09 7.05 -26.93
N ARG A 279 -13.61 7.13 -28.16
CA ARG A 279 -13.05 8.00 -29.19
C ARG A 279 -13.04 9.45 -28.74
N PHE A 280 -12.10 10.20 -29.31
CA PHE A 280 -12.01 11.64 -29.10
C PHE A 280 -13.33 12.31 -29.52
N PRO A 281 -14.04 13.01 -28.60
CA PRO A 281 -15.25 13.74 -28.95
C PRO A 281 -14.91 15.04 -29.68
N THR A 282 -15.47 15.25 -30.86
CA THR A 282 -15.15 16.38 -31.74
C THR A 282 -15.65 17.73 -31.23
N ALA A 283 -16.62 17.77 -30.31
CA ALA A 283 -17.18 19.01 -29.76
C ALA A 283 -16.48 19.48 -28.47
N ASP A 284 -16.12 18.55 -27.57
CA ASP A 284 -15.66 18.86 -26.19
C ASP A 284 -14.39 18.08 -25.76
N GLY A 285 -13.65 17.54 -26.72
CA GLY A 285 -12.43 16.77 -26.43
C GLY A 285 -11.28 17.65 -25.97
N LEU A 286 -10.57 17.23 -24.93
CA LEU A 286 -9.35 17.90 -24.49
C LEU A 286 -8.25 17.75 -25.54
N VAL A 287 -7.73 18.87 -26.04
CA VAL A 287 -6.60 18.92 -26.98
C VAL A 287 -5.36 19.46 -26.28
N VAL A 288 -4.20 18.88 -26.60
CA VAL A 288 -2.88 19.33 -26.16
C VAL A 288 -2.10 19.84 -27.36
N TYR A 289 -1.84 21.15 -27.42
CA TYR A 289 -1.02 21.77 -28.45
C TYR A 289 0.47 21.69 -28.07
N VAL A 290 1.32 21.29 -29.01
CA VAL A 290 2.77 21.18 -28.81
C VAL A 290 3.47 22.30 -29.56
N GLU A 291 4.17 23.16 -28.81
CA GLU A 291 4.97 24.22 -29.41
C GLU A 291 6.32 23.69 -29.90
N PRO A 292 6.81 24.10 -31.09
CA PRO A 292 8.04 23.56 -31.68
C PRO A 292 9.28 23.64 -30.79
N LYS A 293 9.40 24.69 -29.97
CA LYS A 293 10.57 24.90 -29.09
C LYS A 293 10.75 23.82 -28.02
N VAL A 294 9.68 23.13 -27.59
CA VAL A 294 9.79 22.06 -26.59
C VAL A 294 10.58 20.86 -27.13
N ALA A 295 10.68 20.73 -28.45
CA ALA A 295 11.42 19.67 -29.11
C ALA A 295 12.92 19.64 -28.73
N ALA A 296 13.51 20.80 -28.45
CA ALA A 296 14.92 20.92 -28.05
C ALA A 296 15.18 20.41 -26.62
N VAL A 297 14.14 20.32 -25.79
CA VAL A 297 14.27 20.03 -24.35
C VAL A 297 13.70 18.68 -23.99
N ARG A 298 12.46 18.38 -24.42
CA ARG A 298 11.74 17.13 -24.14
C ARG A 298 10.60 16.93 -25.17
N PRO A 299 10.91 16.38 -26.36
CA PRO A 299 10.02 16.43 -27.54
C PRO A 299 8.73 15.63 -27.47
N TYR A 300 8.65 14.56 -26.67
CA TYR A 300 7.55 13.60 -26.76
C TYR A 300 6.58 13.75 -25.59
N ILE A 301 5.28 13.79 -25.89
CA ILE A 301 4.18 13.77 -24.94
C ILE A 301 3.06 12.86 -25.46
N VAL A 302 2.46 12.09 -24.56
CA VAL A 302 1.29 11.25 -24.80
C VAL A 302 0.32 11.47 -23.67
N CYS A 303 -0.97 11.60 -23.97
CA CYS A 303 -2.02 11.82 -22.97
C CYS A 303 -3.19 10.85 -23.18
N CYS A 304 -3.86 10.50 -22.09
CA CYS A 304 -5.22 9.92 -22.10
C CYS A 304 -6.00 10.43 -20.89
N ILE A 305 -7.32 10.23 -20.93
CA ILE A 305 -8.17 10.50 -19.78
C ILE A 305 -8.71 9.16 -19.28
N LEU A 306 -8.51 8.86 -18.00
CA LEU A 306 -9.20 7.78 -17.31
C LEU A 306 -10.51 8.34 -16.74
N ARG A 307 -11.64 7.75 -17.10
CA ARG A 307 -12.98 8.18 -16.64
C ARG A 307 -13.58 7.19 -15.67
N ASP A 308 -14.59 7.68 -14.96
CA ASP A 308 -15.45 6.89 -14.09
C ASP A 308 -14.68 6.13 -13.01
N LEU A 309 -13.70 6.81 -12.42
CA LEU A 309 -12.85 6.27 -11.39
C LEU A 309 -13.57 6.27 -10.04
N ASP A 310 -13.32 5.22 -9.26
CA ASP A 310 -13.83 5.07 -7.91
C ASP A 310 -12.77 4.56 -6.95
N PHE A 311 -12.12 5.50 -6.26
CA PHE A 311 -11.12 5.18 -5.26
C PHE A 311 -11.70 4.76 -3.90
N TYR A 312 -13.03 4.77 -3.74
CA TYR A 312 -13.71 4.36 -2.50
C TYR A 312 -13.98 2.86 -2.42
N GLN A 313 -13.82 2.11 -3.52
CA GLN A 313 -14.00 0.66 -3.53
C GLN A 313 -13.07 -0.09 -2.54
N SER A 314 -11.97 0.55 -2.10
CA SER A 314 -11.25 0.10 -0.90
C SER A 314 -10.46 1.23 -0.24
N ASN A 315 -10.33 1.16 1.09
CA ASN A 315 -9.67 2.19 1.91
C ASN A 315 -8.24 2.59 1.45
N ASN A 316 -7.52 1.66 0.79
CA ASN A 316 -6.14 1.85 0.32
C ASN A 316 -6.01 2.06 -1.19
N MET A 317 -7.10 2.07 -1.96
CA MET A 317 -7.05 2.07 -3.42
C MET A 317 -6.30 3.28 -3.99
N PHE A 318 -6.62 4.49 -3.50
CA PHE A 318 -5.91 5.71 -3.87
C PHE A 318 -4.42 5.66 -3.51
N LYS A 319 -4.07 5.16 -2.32
CA LYS A 319 -2.67 5.01 -1.91
C LYS A 319 -1.93 4.02 -2.81
N ASN A 320 -2.59 2.94 -3.19
CA ASN A 320 -2.04 1.92 -4.10
C ASN A 320 -1.81 2.48 -5.50
N PHE A 321 -2.72 3.32 -6.01
CA PHE A 321 -2.56 4.02 -7.29
C PHE A 321 -1.27 4.87 -7.30
N ILE A 322 -1.08 5.71 -6.28
CA ILE A 322 0.13 6.56 -6.15
C ILE A 322 1.40 5.70 -5.99
N THR A 323 1.31 4.61 -5.22
CA THR A 323 2.45 3.71 -4.99
C THR A 323 2.87 3.01 -6.29
N ARG A 324 1.90 2.55 -7.10
CA ARG A 324 2.17 1.95 -8.42
C ARG A 324 2.78 2.95 -9.39
N GLN A 325 2.27 4.19 -9.42
CA GLN A 325 2.88 5.26 -10.23
C GLN A 325 4.34 5.53 -9.81
N THR A 326 4.62 5.55 -8.50
CA THR A 326 5.98 5.72 -7.97
C THR A 326 6.90 4.57 -8.39
N ARG A 327 6.42 3.32 -8.32
CA ARG A 327 7.17 2.15 -8.79
C ARG A 327 7.47 2.21 -10.28
N LEU A 328 6.50 2.61 -11.11
CA LEU A 328 6.70 2.81 -12.55
C LEU A 328 7.72 3.91 -12.87
N HIS A 329 7.79 4.97 -12.06
CA HIS A 329 8.85 5.98 -12.18
C HIS A 329 10.24 5.40 -11.90
N GLU A 330 10.36 4.49 -10.93
CA GLU A 330 11.64 3.88 -10.54
C GLU A 330 12.12 2.82 -11.53
N GLU A 331 11.20 1.98 -12.02
CA GLU A 331 11.47 0.85 -12.91
C GLU A 331 11.44 1.28 -14.38
N LEU A 332 10.24 1.35 -14.98
CA LEU A 332 10.05 1.53 -16.41
C LEU A 332 10.50 2.91 -16.92
N CYS A 333 10.42 3.94 -16.09
CA CYS A 333 10.83 5.29 -16.45
C CYS A 333 12.33 5.58 -16.16
N GLU A 334 13.10 4.58 -15.70
CA GLU A 334 14.51 4.72 -15.33
C GLU A 334 14.75 5.87 -14.35
N LYS A 335 14.02 5.90 -13.22
CA LYS A 335 14.07 6.98 -12.21
C LYS A 335 13.81 8.36 -12.81
N ARG A 336 12.77 8.41 -13.65
CA ARG A 336 12.31 9.59 -14.42
C ARG A 336 13.27 10.09 -15.52
N GLN A 337 14.36 9.37 -15.80
CA GLN A 337 15.29 9.79 -16.86
C GLN A 337 14.72 9.52 -18.25
N ALA A 338 14.16 8.34 -18.47
CA ALA A 338 13.62 7.94 -19.76
C ALA A 338 12.23 8.56 -20.01
N ALA A 339 11.35 8.55 -19.00
CA ALA A 339 9.98 9.06 -19.10
C ALA A 339 9.52 9.72 -17.80
N THR A 340 8.44 10.48 -17.84
CA THR A 340 7.82 11.05 -16.63
C THR A 340 6.32 10.95 -16.75
N ILE A 341 5.72 10.20 -15.83
CA ILE A 341 4.27 10.11 -15.65
C ILE A 341 3.81 11.27 -14.75
N ALA A 342 2.75 11.95 -15.15
CA ALA A 342 2.06 12.92 -14.33
C ALA A 342 0.55 12.74 -14.46
N THR A 343 -0.15 12.80 -13.33
CA THR A 343 -1.60 12.61 -13.22
C THR A 343 -2.23 13.85 -12.63
N HIS A 344 -3.31 14.30 -13.24
CA HIS A 344 -4.03 15.53 -12.90
C HIS A 344 -5.51 15.22 -12.71
N ASP A 345 -6.13 15.83 -11.72
CA ASP A 345 -7.60 15.81 -11.59
C ASP A 345 -8.20 16.57 -12.77
N LEU A 346 -8.98 15.90 -13.61
CA LEU A 346 -9.52 16.49 -14.83
C LEU A 346 -10.46 17.66 -14.53
N ASP A 347 -11.21 17.62 -13.43
CA ASP A 347 -12.18 18.67 -13.07
C ASP A 347 -11.47 19.99 -12.71
N LEU A 348 -10.19 19.91 -12.35
CA LEU A 348 -9.33 21.06 -12.03
C LEU A 348 -8.51 21.54 -13.24
N VAL A 349 -8.53 20.82 -14.36
CA VAL A 349 -7.76 21.14 -15.56
C VAL A 349 -8.58 21.99 -16.53
N LYS A 350 -8.02 23.13 -16.96
CA LYS A 350 -8.67 24.05 -17.90
C LYS A 350 -8.09 23.92 -19.30
N GLY A 351 -8.81 23.22 -20.18
CA GLY A 351 -8.41 23.03 -21.58
C GLY A 351 -8.70 24.24 -22.49
N PRO A 352 -8.12 24.29 -23.70
CA PRO A 352 -7.07 23.38 -24.22
C PRO A 352 -5.72 23.60 -23.52
N LEU A 353 -4.85 22.58 -23.56
CA LEU A 353 -3.55 22.63 -22.91
C LEU A 353 -2.45 22.90 -23.93
N THR A 354 -1.36 23.52 -23.48
CA THR A 354 -0.19 23.77 -24.32
C THR A 354 1.07 23.19 -23.69
N TYR A 355 1.70 22.23 -24.37
CA TYR A 355 2.99 21.68 -24.01
C TYR A 355 4.10 22.49 -24.68
N THR A 356 4.89 23.19 -23.86
CA THR A 356 5.83 24.22 -24.31
C THR A 356 7.11 24.20 -23.48
N SER A 357 8.13 24.93 -23.91
CA SER A 357 9.30 25.28 -23.09
C SER A 357 9.33 26.78 -22.83
N LYS A 358 9.72 27.18 -21.61
CA LYS A 358 9.88 28.60 -21.24
C LYS A 358 11.14 28.77 -20.37
N PRO A 359 11.71 29.98 -20.31
CA PRO A 359 12.77 30.27 -19.35
C PRO A 359 12.32 29.97 -17.92
N PRO A 360 13.14 29.29 -17.09
CA PRO A 360 12.71 28.77 -15.79
C PRO A 360 12.34 29.87 -14.78
N GLY A 361 12.79 31.11 -14.99
CA GLY A 361 12.40 32.26 -14.17
C GLY A 361 10.96 32.72 -14.39
N VAL A 362 10.35 32.40 -15.54
CA VAL A 362 9.00 32.84 -15.93
C VAL A 362 7.94 31.81 -15.60
N ILE A 363 8.31 30.53 -15.50
CA ILE A 363 7.36 29.46 -15.18
C ILE A 363 7.04 29.51 -13.69
N MET A 364 5.82 29.93 -13.34
CA MET A 364 5.31 29.91 -11.98
C MET A 364 4.50 28.64 -11.74
N ILE A 365 4.83 27.92 -10.67
CA ILE A 365 4.14 26.70 -10.29
C ILE A 365 4.03 26.64 -8.76
N THR A 366 2.95 26.02 -8.26
CA THR A 366 2.81 25.61 -6.87
C THR A 366 3.14 24.12 -6.79
N PRO A 367 4.37 23.71 -6.44
CA PRO A 367 4.73 22.29 -6.44
C PRO A 367 3.86 21.48 -5.48
N LEU A 368 3.61 20.21 -5.81
CA LEU A 368 2.87 19.29 -4.95
C LEU A 368 3.33 19.37 -3.48
N PHE A 369 2.35 19.45 -2.57
CA PHE A 369 2.55 19.51 -1.11
C PHE A 369 3.30 20.76 -0.62
N LYS A 370 3.30 21.84 -1.43
CA LYS A 370 3.87 23.14 -1.05
C LYS A 370 2.78 24.20 -1.18
N SER A 371 2.70 25.09 -0.20
CA SER A 371 1.67 26.13 -0.14
C SER A 371 2.00 27.39 -0.94
N LYS A 372 3.26 27.59 -1.34
CA LYS A 372 3.72 28.80 -2.01
C LYS A 372 4.06 28.54 -3.48
N GLU A 373 3.50 29.39 -4.33
CA GLU A 373 3.90 29.49 -5.74
C GLU A 373 5.32 30.04 -5.84
N ARG A 374 6.10 29.49 -6.77
CA ARG A 374 7.49 29.89 -7.02
C ARG A 374 7.88 29.62 -8.46
N SER A 375 8.95 30.28 -8.90
CA SER A 375 9.48 30.02 -10.24
C SER A 375 10.13 28.64 -10.32
N ALA A 376 10.10 28.04 -11.51
CA ALA A 376 10.77 26.78 -11.80
C ALA A 376 12.28 26.85 -11.52
N ALA A 377 12.91 28.00 -11.75
CA ALA A 377 14.32 28.24 -11.43
C ALA A 377 14.61 28.09 -9.92
N ILE A 378 13.80 28.74 -9.07
CA ILE A 378 13.94 28.64 -7.61
C ILE A 378 13.69 27.20 -7.17
N PHE A 379 12.63 26.57 -7.67
CA PHE A 379 12.28 25.21 -7.30
C PHE A 379 13.37 24.20 -7.68
N TYR A 380 13.91 24.29 -8.90
CA TYR A 380 15.01 23.45 -9.36
C TYR A 380 16.26 23.59 -8.48
N ASN A 381 16.64 24.82 -8.13
CA ASN A 381 17.78 25.07 -7.24
C ASN A 381 17.55 24.50 -5.84
N CYS A 382 16.35 24.61 -5.28
CA CYS A 382 16.02 23.96 -4.00
C CYS A 382 16.18 22.44 -4.07
N MET A 383 15.66 21.81 -5.13
CA MET A 383 15.78 20.35 -5.32
C MET A 383 17.24 19.91 -5.46
N LYS A 384 18.08 20.70 -6.14
CA LYS A 384 19.51 20.43 -6.27
C LYS A 384 20.23 20.52 -4.92
N GLN A 385 19.91 21.53 -4.10
CA GLN A 385 20.46 21.67 -2.76
C GLN A 385 20.05 20.50 -1.85
N GLU A 386 18.79 20.07 -1.91
CA GLU A 386 18.29 18.90 -1.17
C GLU A 386 19.02 17.62 -1.57
N ALA A 387 19.21 17.40 -2.88
CA ALA A 387 19.95 16.26 -3.41
C ALA A 387 21.42 16.25 -2.95
N GLU A 388 22.07 17.42 -2.91
CA GLU A 388 23.44 17.58 -2.41
C GLU A 388 23.54 17.39 -0.89
N ALA A 389 22.57 17.89 -0.12
CA ALA A 389 22.50 17.70 1.32
C ALA A 389 22.37 16.22 1.67
N LEU A 390 21.46 15.50 0.99
CA LEU A 390 21.28 14.06 1.18
C LEU A 390 22.53 13.25 0.80
N ARG A 391 23.24 13.68 -0.25
CA ARG A 391 24.54 13.07 -0.64
C ARG A 391 25.57 13.22 0.49
N ARG A 392 25.68 14.42 1.07
CA ARG A 392 26.61 14.73 2.17
C ARG A 392 26.26 13.96 3.44
N GLU A 393 24.97 13.95 3.81
CA GLU A 393 24.45 13.22 4.98
C GLU A 393 24.75 11.72 4.89
N LYS A 394 24.51 11.12 3.72
CA LYS A 394 24.78 9.70 3.46
C LYS A 394 26.25 9.40 3.12
N LYS A 395 27.15 10.41 3.21
CA LYS A 395 28.59 10.32 2.91
C LYS A 395 28.90 9.66 1.56
N ARG A 396 28.08 9.92 0.54
CA ARG A 396 28.23 9.33 -0.81
C ARG A 396 29.12 10.20 -1.70
N SER A 397 29.90 9.57 -2.57
CA SER A 397 30.69 10.29 -3.58
C SER A 397 29.80 10.96 -4.63
N THR A 398 28.72 10.30 -5.06
CA THR A 398 27.78 10.78 -6.08
C THR A 398 26.37 10.98 -5.54
N VAL A 399 25.62 11.87 -6.19
CA VAL A 399 24.20 12.11 -5.87
C VAL A 399 23.39 10.83 -6.12
N SER A 400 22.38 10.58 -5.27
CA SER A 400 21.53 9.39 -5.38
C SER A 400 20.95 9.26 -6.80
N GLY A 401 20.87 8.02 -7.29
CA GLY A 401 20.27 7.70 -8.60
C GLY A 401 18.86 8.30 -8.78
N ILE A 402 18.13 8.48 -7.67
CA ILE A 402 16.77 9.02 -7.63
C ILE A 402 16.73 10.49 -8.06
N TYR A 403 17.78 11.28 -7.83
CA TYR A 403 17.82 12.70 -8.22
C TYR A 403 18.47 12.94 -9.59
N LYS A 404 18.93 11.90 -10.29
CA LYS A 404 19.61 12.06 -11.58
C LYS A 404 18.72 12.64 -12.69
N TYR A 405 17.40 12.66 -12.52
CA TYR A 405 16.51 13.35 -13.48
C TYR A 405 16.72 14.87 -13.47
N LEU A 406 17.30 15.45 -12.39
CA LEU A 406 17.66 16.87 -12.34
C LEU A 406 18.73 17.24 -13.37
N ASP A 407 19.59 16.28 -13.74
CA ASP A 407 20.64 16.48 -14.74
C ASP A 407 20.06 16.67 -16.14
N LEU A 408 18.82 16.20 -16.40
CA LEU A 408 18.14 16.41 -17.69
C LEU A 408 17.83 17.87 -18.00
N LEU A 409 17.78 18.71 -16.96
CA LEU A 409 17.51 20.14 -17.07
C LEU A 409 18.77 21.00 -16.84
N LYS A 410 19.91 20.36 -16.55
CA LYS A 410 21.16 21.05 -16.30
C LYS A 410 21.59 21.80 -17.57
N ASP A 411 21.99 23.06 -17.40
CA ASP A 411 22.51 23.94 -18.45
C ASP A 411 21.51 24.22 -19.60
N LYS A 412 20.22 23.89 -19.43
CA LYS A 412 19.17 24.22 -20.40
C LYS A 412 18.64 25.63 -20.17
N ALA A 413 18.55 26.41 -21.26
CA ALA A 413 18.02 27.77 -21.23
C ALA A 413 16.50 27.82 -20.94
N GLU A 414 15.78 26.78 -21.35
CA GLU A 414 14.32 26.65 -21.15
C GLU A 414 13.97 25.29 -20.54
N PHE A 415 12.93 25.27 -19.71
CA PHE A 415 12.37 24.07 -19.10
C PHE A 415 11.02 23.72 -19.75
N PRO A 416 10.69 22.42 -19.91
CA PRO A 416 9.42 22.02 -20.49
C PRO A 416 8.32 22.14 -19.43
N CYS A 417 7.13 22.56 -19.83
CA CYS A 417 5.97 22.67 -18.96
C CYS A 417 4.69 22.44 -19.76
N LEU A 418 3.69 21.86 -19.08
CA LEU A 418 2.33 21.84 -19.57
C LEU A 418 1.57 22.98 -18.93
N VAL A 419 0.99 23.87 -19.75
CA VAL A 419 0.20 25.00 -19.29
C VAL A 419 -1.26 24.85 -19.70
N ASP A 420 -2.14 25.38 -18.87
CA ASP A 420 -3.56 25.47 -19.16
C ASP A 420 -3.89 26.68 -20.07
N VAL A 421 -5.18 26.83 -20.41
CA VAL A 421 -5.68 27.94 -21.24
C VAL A 421 -5.45 29.32 -20.60
N GLU A 422 -5.29 29.38 -19.28
CA GLU A 422 -5.00 30.61 -18.53
C GLU A 422 -3.49 30.90 -18.48
N GLY A 423 -2.66 30.04 -19.06
CA GLY A 423 -1.21 30.16 -19.11
C GLY A 423 -0.50 29.72 -17.83
N GLN A 424 -1.23 29.11 -16.89
CA GLN A 424 -0.72 28.59 -15.63
C GLN A 424 -0.09 27.20 -15.86
N ALA A 425 1.10 26.96 -15.29
CA ALA A 425 1.74 25.66 -15.37
C ALA A 425 1.04 24.63 -14.45
N ILE A 426 0.54 23.55 -15.06
CA ILE A 426 -0.06 22.41 -14.36
C ILE A 426 0.94 21.28 -14.12
N SER A 427 1.99 21.18 -14.95
CA SER A 427 3.11 20.27 -14.75
C SER A 427 4.44 20.86 -15.22
N LEU A 428 5.52 20.40 -14.59
CA LEU A 428 6.90 20.78 -14.90
C LEU A 428 7.77 19.52 -15.01
N PRO A 429 7.71 18.77 -16.12
CA PRO A 429 8.49 17.55 -16.29
C PRO A 429 10.01 17.82 -16.35
N PRO A 430 10.88 16.94 -15.81
CA PRO A 430 10.58 15.75 -15.01
C PRO A 430 10.41 16.02 -13.50
N LEU A 431 10.25 17.28 -13.09
CA LEU A 431 10.35 17.71 -11.70
C LEU A 431 9.11 17.40 -10.87
N THR A 432 7.94 17.97 -11.21
CA THR A 432 6.75 17.91 -10.36
C THR A 432 5.47 18.30 -11.09
N ASN A 433 4.33 18.01 -10.46
CA ASN A 433 3.01 18.53 -10.85
C ASN A 433 2.66 19.75 -9.99
N SER A 434 1.67 20.51 -10.44
CA SER A 434 1.06 21.59 -9.66
C SER A 434 0.09 21.02 -8.63
N ASP A 435 0.11 21.58 -7.42
CA ASP A 435 -0.85 21.26 -6.37
C ASP A 435 -2.29 21.68 -6.77
N LYS A 436 -2.43 22.63 -7.71
CA LYS A 436 -3.73 23.12 -8.23
C LYS A 436 -4.53 22.05 -8.98
N THR A 437 -3.86 21.04 -9.53
CA THR A 437 -4.50 19.93 -10.28
C THR A 437 -4.28 18.59 -9.59
N LYS A 438 -4.05 18.61 -8.27
CA LYS A 438 -3.71 17.42 -7.50
C LYS A 438 -4.91 16.48 -7.40
N ILE A 439 -4.68 15.21 -7.69
CA ILE A 439 -5.68 14.15 -7.48
C ILE A 439 -5.91 13.88 -5.99
N SER A 440 -7.15 13.55 -5.63
CA SER A 440 -7.57 13.10 -4.30
C SER A 440 -8.36 11.79 -4.40
N LYS A 441 -8.85 11.28 -3.27
CA LYS A 441 -9.77 10.14 -3.25
C LYS A 441 -11.09 10.44 -3.97
N ASP A 442 -11.46 11.72 -4.06
CA ASP A 442 -12.72 12.18 -4.67
C ASP A 442 -12.63 12.28 -6.20
N THR A 443 -11.42 12.27 -6.76
CA THR A 443 -11.20 12.43 -8.20
C THR A 443 -11.87 11.31 -9.00
N ARG A 444 -12.76 11.68 -9.92
CA ARG A 444 -13.52 10.75 -10.78
C ARG A 444 -12.94 10.62 -12.17
N SER A 445 -12.24 11.63 -12.66
CA SER A 445 -11.57 11.60 -13.96
C SER A 445 -10.14 12.10 -13.82
N ILE A 446 -9.18 11.37 -14.39
CA ILE A 446 -7.77 11.71 -14.33
C ILE A 446 -7.24 11.93 -15.73
N LEU A 447 -6.65 13.10 -15.97
CA LEU A 447 -5.76 13.30 -17.11
C LEU A 447 -4.40 12.70 -16.77
N VAL A 448 -4.00 11.69 -17.55
CA VAL A 448 -2.68 11.09 -17.47
C VAL A 448 -1.83 11.66 -18.61
N GLU A 449 -0.69 12.24 -18.28
CA GLU A 449 0.34 12.61 -19.25
C GLU A 449 1.62 11.81 -19.03
N VAL A 450 2.28 11.46 -20.14
CA VAL A 450 3.61 10.85 -20.13
C VAL A 450 4.51 11.62 -21.09
N THR A 451 5.59 12.20 -20.57
CA THR A 451 6.59 12.91 -21.37
C THR A 451 7.91 12.17 -21.42
N SER A 452 8.66 12.28 -22.52
CA SER A 452 9.96 11.63 -22.71
C SER A 452 10.93 12.49 -23.51
N SER A 453 12.22 12.36 -23.19
CA SER A 453 13.33 12.87 -24.01
C SER A 453 13.93 11.82 -24.94
N VAL A 454 13.46 10.57 -24.88
CA VAL A 454 14.04 9.43 -25.60
C VAL A 454 13.27 9.14 -26.89
N SER A 455 12.01 8.71 -26.78
CA SER A 455 11.17 8.43 -27.94
C SER A 455 9.68 8.47 -27.59
N LEU A 456 8.84 8.60 -28.62
CA LEU A 456 7.39 8.48 -28.48
C LEU A 456 6.97 7.08 -28.02
N ASP A 457 7.67 6.03 -28.47
CA ASP A 457 7.38 4.64 -28.11
C ASP A 457 7.57 4.40 -26.61
N VAL A 458 8.56 5.04 -25.99
CA VAL A 458 8.75 4.98 -24.53
C VAL A 458 7.54 5.60 -23.81
N CYS A 459 7.04 6.74 -24.28
CA CYS A 459 5.82 7.34 -23.71
C CYS A 459 4.63 6.38 -23.82
N LYS A 460 4.42 5.79 -25.00
CA LYS A 460 3.30 4.86 -25.23
C LYS A 460 3.39 3.61 -24.36
N LYS A 461 4.56 2.97 -24.27
CA LYS A 461 4.77 1.80 -23.41
C LYS A 461 4.49 2.10 -21.93
N VAL A 462 4.97 3.25 -21.45
CA VAL A 462 4.70 3.69 -20.08
C VAL A 462 3.22 3.98 -19.88
N MET A 463 2.57 4.62 -20.85
CA MET A 463 1.13 4.90 -20.79
C MET A 463 0.30 3.62 -20.78
N ASP A 464 0.60 2.65 -21.66
CA ASP A 464 -0.06 1.34 -21.70
C ASP A 464 0.03 0.64 -20.35
N GLU A 465 1.20 0.67 -19.71
CA GLU A 465 1.40 0.06 -18.40
C GLU A 465 0.64 0.80 -17.28
N VAL A 466 0.55 2.14 -17.33
CA VAL A 466 -0.27 2.91 -16.38
C VAL A 466 -1.76 2.55 -16.51
N VAL A 467 -2.27 2.49 -17.74
CA VAL A 467 -3.66 2.15 -18.03
C VAL A 467 -3.95 0.70 -17.62
N LYS A 468 -3.06 -0.24 -17.95
CA LYS A 468 -3.16 -1.65 -17.55
C LYS A 468 -3.19 -1.81 -16.04
N GLN A 469 -2.25 -1.18 -15.31
CA GLN A 469 -2.22 -1.26 -13.85
C GLN A 469 -3.47 -0.63 -13.23
N SER A 470 -4.04 0.40 -13.85
CA SER A 470 -5.31 0.99 -13.44
C SER A 470 -6.47 -0.01 -13.59
N LEU A 471 -6.56 -0.72 -14.72
CA LEU A 471 -7.57 -1.76 -14.95
C LEU A 471 -7.41 -2.93 -13.96
N GLU A 472 -6.18 -3.41 -13.75
CA GLU A 472 -5.88 -4.50 -12.81
C GLU A 472 -6.21 -4.15 -11.35
N MET A 473 -6.11 -2.86 -11.00
CA MET A 473 -6.52 -2.38 -9.68
C MET A 473 -8.04 -2.35 -9.49
N GLY A 474 -8.82 -2.39 -10.57
CA GLY A 474 -10.28 -2.32 -10.51
C GLY A 474 -10.83 -0.92 -10.27
N ILE A 475 -10.06 0.16 -10.45
CA ILE A 475 -10.52 1.52 -10.10
C ILE A 475 -11.68 2.06 -10.94
N GLY A 476 -12.12 1.39 -12.00
CA GLY A 476 -13.27 1.85 -12.79
C GLY A 476 -14.62 1.45 -12.19
N LYS A 477 -15.67 2.23 -12.47
CA LYS A 477 -17.04 1.95 -12.01
C LYS A 477 -17.61 0.63 -12.59
N PRO A 478 -18.39 -0.14 -11.80
CA PRO A 478 -19.22 -1.27 -12.27
C PRO A 478 -20.44 -0.81 -13.09
N GLN A 479 -20.99 -1.68 -13.94
CA GLN A 479 -22.00 -1.33 -14.96
C GLN A 479 -23.40 -0.98 -14.43
N ASP A 480 -23.71 -1.20 -13.14
CA ASP A 480 -25.10 -1.20 -12.63
C ASP A 480 -25.40 -0.17 -11.51
N ARG A 481 -24.61 0.90 -11.33
CA ARG A 481 -24.97 2.00 -10.42
C ARG A 481 -25.39 3.24 -11.20
N GLU A 482 -26.71 3.46 -11.33
CA GLU A 482 -27.27 4.75 -11.75
C GLU A 482 -26.95 5.83 -10.69
N ASP A 483 -26.78 7.08 -11.15
CA ASP A 483 -26.47 8.25 -10.33
C ASP A 483 -27.68 8.62 -9.44
N GLY A 484 -27.74 8.04 -8.24
CA GLY A 484 -28.86 8.27 -7.31
C GLY A 484 -28.50 8.23 -5.82
N ASP A 485 -27.72 7.25 -5.36
CA ASP A 485 -27.60 7.01 -3.91
C ASP A 485 -26.20 7.31 -3.36
N LYS A 486 -26.12 8.38 -2.58
CA LYS A 486 -24.98 8.68 -1.69
C LYS A 486 -25.18 7.97 -0.34
N GLU A 487 -25.18 6.65 -0.35
CA GLU A 487 -25.09 5.86 0.88
C GLU A 487 -23.73 5.15 0.95
N GLU A 488 -23.11 5.15 2.13
CA GLU A 488 -21.94 4.32 2.42
C GLU A 488 -22.33 2.86 2.21
N ALA A 489 -21.66 2.19 1.26
CA ALA A 489 -21.93 0.79 0.97
C ALA A 489 -21.72 -0.05 2.24
N THR A 490 -22.70 -0.89 2.57
CA THR A 490 -22.60 -1.82 3.69
C THR A 490 -21.67 -2.99 3.34
N ALA A 491 -21.11 -3.67 4.34
CA ALA A 491 -20.15 -4.77 4.16
C ALA A 491 -20.72 -5.96 3.35
N GLU A 492 -22.05 -6.09 3.25
CA GLU A 492 -22.73 -7.12 2.45
C GLU A 492 -22.87 -6.72 0.96
N ASP A 493 -22.91 -5.41 0.65
CA ASP A 493 -22.93 -4.89 -0.73
C ASP A 493 -21.53 -4.85 -1.37
N GLU A 494 -20.46 -4.86 -0.54
CA GLU A 494 -19.06 -5.02 -1.00
C GLU A 494 -18.77 -6.45 -1.49
N GLU A 495 -19.53 -7.44 -1.05
CA GLU A 495 -19.32 -8.86 -1.35
C GLU A 495 -19.75 -9.28 -2.77
N VAL A 496 -20.67 -8.53 -3.39
CA VAL A 496 -21.21 -8.87 -4.73
C VAL A 496 -20.38 -8.27 -5.87
N LEU A 497 -19.70 -7.15 -5.65
CA LEU A 497 -18.96 -6.44 -6.71
C LEU A 497 -17.58 -7.01 -7.02
N PHE A 498 -16.90 -7.61 -6.03
CA PHE A 498 -15.57 -8.21 -6.23
C PHE A 498 -15.60 -9.65 -6.78
N ASN A 499 -16.77 -10.30 -6.79
CA ASN A 499 -16.94 -11.69 -7.23
C ASN A 499 -17.47 -11.87 -8.66
N SER A 500 -17.68 -10.77 -9.39
CA SER A 500 -17.85 -10.85 -10.85
C SER A 500 -16.49 -10.57 -11.49
N GLY A 501 -15.83 -11.57 -12.07
CA GLY A 501 -14.49 -11.46 -12.66
C GLY A 501 -14.40 -10.56 -13.89
N LYS A 502 -14.71 -9.27 -13.76
CA LYS A 502 -14.80 -8.30 -14.87
C LYS A 502 -14.48 -6.88 -14.38
N ASN A 503 -13.20 -6.56 -14.20
CA ASN A 503 -12.82 -5.15 -14.01
C ASN A 503 -13.08 -4.39 -15.30
N ARG A 504 -13.66 -3.20 -15.19
CA ARG A 504 -13.90 -2.28 -16.31
C ARG A 504 -13.09 -1.01 -16.12
N LEU A 505 -12.52 -0.48 -17.20
CA LEU A 505 -11.86 0.83 -17.20
C LEU A 505 -12.26 1.59 -18.47
N VAL A 506 -12.64 2.85 -18.31
CA VAL A 506 -12.98 3.74 -19.42
C VAL A 506 -11.79 4.64 -19.71
N VAL A 507 -11.27 4.58 -20.93
CA VAL A 507 -10.11 5.34 -21.38
C VAL A 507 -10.55 6.23 -22.54
N GLN A 508 -10.58 7.54 -22.34
CA GLN A 508 -10.86 8.49 -23.41
C GLN A 508 -9.58 8.91 -24.12
N GLN A 509 -9.67 8.96 -25.46
CA GLN A 509 -8.60 9.47 -26.30
C GLN A 509 -8.35 10.97 -26.11
N VAL A 510 -7.07 11.36 -26.11
CA VAL A 510 -6.64 12.76 -26.15
C VAL A 510 -5.84 13.01 -27.43
N ARG A 511 -6.12 14.14 -28.08
CA ARG A 511 -5.39 14.59 -29.26
C ARG A 511 -4.23 15.48 -28.85
N VAL A 512 -3.05 15.15 -29.34
CA VAL A 512 -1.86 15.98 -29.29
C VAL A 512 -1.63 16.54 -30.69
N GLU A 513 -1.66 17.86 -30.82
CA GLU A 513 -1.55 18.57 -32.08
C GLU A 513 -0.34 19.50 -32.09
N ASP A 514 0.17 19.87 -33.26
CA ASP A 514 1.10 20.99 -33.37
C ASP A 514 0.36 22.34 -33.40
N ALA A 515 1.14 23.42 -33.44
CA ALA A 515 0.63 24.79 -33.51
C ALA A 515 -0.23 25.09 -34.75
N GLU A 516 -0.16 24.25 -35.79
CA GLU A 516 -0.92 24.39 -37.04
C GLU A 516 -2.18 23.49 -37.04
N GLY A 517 -2.46 22.78 -35.94
CA GLY A 517 -3.59 21.84 -35.81
C GLY A 517 -3.31 20.47 -36.43
N GLY A 518 -2.06 20.19 -36.83
CA GLY A 518 -1.61 18.91 -37.34
C GLY A 518 -1.54 17.86 -36.22
N LEU A 519 -2.19 16.72 -36.41
CA LEU A 519 -2.20 15.64 -35.42
C LEU A 519 -0.80 15.03 -35.27
N LYS A 520 -0.20 15.13 -34.08
CA LYS A 520 1.07 14.49 -33.71
C LYS A 520 0.84 13.11 -33.11
N VAL A 521 -0.07 13.03 -32.15
CA VAL A 521 -0.37 11.78 -31.44
C VAL A 521 -1.86 11.75 -31.10
N LEU A 522 -2.51 10.63 -31.40
CA LEU A 522 -3.81 10.29 -30.85
C LEU A 522 -3.59 9.03 -30.01
N TYR A 523 -3.88 9.08 -28.71
CA TYR A 523 -3.71 7.94 -27.83
C TYR A 523 -4.96 7.75 -26.94
N PRO A 524 -5.42 6.51 -26.73
CA PRO A 524 -4.92 5.27 -27.35
C PRO A 524 -5.39 5.10 -28.80
N SER A 525 -4.47 4.89 -29.74
CA SER A 525 -4.77 4.55 -31.14
C SER A 525 -5.08 3.06 -31.30
N ARG A 526 -5.42 2.62 -32.53
CA ARG A 526 -5.77 1.21 -32.84
C ARG A 526 -4.66 0.20 -32.49
N THR A 527 -3.41 0.61 -32.52
CA THR A 527 -2.24 -0.25 -32.24
C THR A 527 -1.79 -0.21 -30.79
N ASP A 528 -2.32 0.71 -29.99
CA ASP A 528 -1.98 0.86 -28.58
C ASP A 528 -2.90 -0.03 -27.72
N LEU A 529 -2.47 -0.36 -26.50
CA LEU A 529 -3.19 -1.26 -25.56
C LEU A 529 -3.40 -2.69 -26.09
N GLY A 530 -2.43 -3.22 -26.84
CA GLY A 530 -2.44 -4.60 -27.33
C GLY A 530 -1.88 -5.58 -26.31
N ASP A 531 -2.74 -6.23 -25.52
CA ASP A 531 -2.36 -7.24 -24.53
C ASP A 531 -3.47 -8.31 -24.43
N ASP A 532 -3.11 -9.59 -24.38
CA ASP A 532 -4.07 -10.70 -24.33
C ASP A 532 -4.79 -10.83 -22.96
N THR A 533 -4.38 -10.03 -21.96
CA THR A 533 -4.93 -10.08 -20.59
C THR A 533 -6.25 -9.32 -20.43
N TYR A 534 -6.68 -8.52 -21.41
CA TYR A 534 -7.95 -7.80 -21.39
C TYR A 534 -8.51 -7.57 -22.79
N ARG A 535 -9.84 -7.49 -22.89
CA ARG A 535 -10.54 -7.14 -24.13
C ARG A 535 -10.66 -5.63 -24.23
N VAL A 536 -10.28 -5.06 -25.39
CA VAL A 536 -10.46 -3.62 -25.67
C VAL A 536 -11.66 -3.42 -26.59
N ASP A 537 -12.70 -2.76 -26.08
CA ASP A 537 -13.82 -2.27 -26.87
C ASP A 537 -13.57 -0.83 -27.31
N ARG A 538 -13.90 -0.47 -28.55
CA ARG A 538 -13.55 0.84 -29.13
C ARG A 538 -14.79 1.52 -29.69
N ASP A 539 -15.51 2.18 -28.79
CA ASP A 539 -16.72 2.95 -29.10
C ASP A 539 -16.39 4.22 -29.89
#